data_AF-A0A804I0P3-F1
#
_entry.id   AF-A0A804I0P3-F1
#
_cell.length_a   1.000
_cell.length_b   1.000
_cell.length_c   1.000
_cell.angle_alpha   90.00
_cell.angle_beta   90.00
_cell.angle_gamma   90.00
#
_symmetry.space_group_name_H-M   'P 1'
#
loop_
_entity.id
_entity.type
_entity.pdbx_description
1 polymer ?
#
loop_
_entity_poly.entity_id
_entity_poly.type
_entity_poly.pdbx_seq_one_letter_code
_entity_poly.pdbx_strand_id
1 'polypeptide(L)'
;MVAQCSAGRNESLQSVEEKIARHAQEGTKTSRELVVQFNADVADGMPWKFTPTQREVRVKLGESALAFYTAENRSSTPITGVSTYNVTPMKAAVYFNKIQCFCFEEQRLLPGEQIDMPVFFYIDPEFETDPKMDGINNIILSYTFFKVNED
;
A
#
# COMPACT_ATOMS: atom_id res chain seq x y z
N MET A 1 22.18 -1.63 32.24
CA MET A 1 22.62 -1.72 30.83
C MET A 1 21.37 -1.83 29.98
N VAL A 2 20.92 -0.73 29.36
CA VAL A 2 19.72 -0.71 28.52
C VAL A 2 20.19 -1.02 27.10
N ALA A 3 19.81 -2.18 26.56
CA ALA A 3 20.16 -2.54 25.18
C ALA A 3 19.24 -1.78 24.23
N GLN A 4 19.86 -0.93 23.41
CA GLN A 4 19.24 -0.08 22.40
C GLN A 4 18.54 -0.91 21.33
N CYS A 5 17.29 -0.53 21.05
CA CYS A 5 16.51 -0.99 19.91
C CYS A 5 17.06 -0.27 18.66
N SER A 6 17.62 -1.00 17.70
CA SER A 6 18.22 -0.46 16.48
C SER A 6 17.16 0.00 15.48
N ALA A 7 17.26 1.28 15.13
CA ALA A 7 16.49 1.98 14.13
C ALA A 7 16.78 1.43 12.72
N GLY A 8 15.75 0.92 12.04
CA GLY A 8 15.81 0.51 10.63
C GLY A 8 14.62 0.99 9.79
N ARG A 9 13.89 2.02 10.26
CA ARG A 9 12.63 2.48 9.65
C ARG A 9 12.56 3.99 9.34
N ASN A 10 13.67 4.72 9.49
CA ASN A 10 13.62 6.19 9.57
C ASN A 10 14.03 6.93 8.29
N GLU A 11 14.75 6.31 7.36
CA GLU A 11 15.27 7.02 6.16
C GLU A 11 14.21 7.25 5.07
N SER A 12 13.27 6.30 4.91
CA SER A 12 12.21 6.39 3.89
C SER A 12 11.12 7.42 4.25
N LEU A 13 10.76 7.54 5.53
CA LEU A 13 9.79 8.52 6.00
C LEU A 13 10.32 9.95 5.90
N GLN A 14 11.59 10.17 6.30
CA GLN A 14 12.20 11.50 6.28
C GLN A 14 12.30 12.07 4.85
N SER A 15 12.71 11.28 3.86
CA SER A 15 12.77 11.74 2.46
C SER A 15 11.39 12.03 1.87
N VAL A 16 10.35 11.33 2.32
CA VAL A 16 8.96 11.55 1.91
C VAL A 16 8.42 12.86 2.49
N GLU A 17 8.61 13.08 3.79
CA GLU A 17 8.20 14.32 4.46
C GLU A 17 8.90 15.55 3.86
N GLU A 18 10.19 15.41 3.52
CA GLU A 18 10.98 16.48 2.91
C GLU A 18 10.51 16.81 1.48
N LYS A 19 10.15 15.81 0.66
CA LYS A 19 9.52 16.02 -0.66
C LYS A 19 8.17 16.70 -0.55
N ILE A 20 7.31 16.25 0.37
CA ILE A 20 5.99 16.86 0.63
C ILE A 20 6.17 18.32 1.06
N ALA A 21 7.11 18.61 1.96
CA ALA A 21 7.39 19.95 2.45
C ALA A 21 7.94 20.88 1.35
N ARG A 22 8.81 20.39 0.47
CA ARG A 22 9.33 21.16 -0.68
C ARG A 22 8.22 21.57 -1.64
N HIS A 23 7.33 20.64 -2.01
CA HIS A 23 6.19 20.97 -2.87
C HIS A 23 5.19 21.93 -2.20
N ALA A 24 5.03 21.86 -0.87
CA ALA A 24 4.21 22.81 -0.13
C ALA A 24 4.75 24.25 -0.17
N GLN A 25 6.08 24.44 -0.30
CA GLN A 25 6.69 25.77 -0.43
C GLN A 25 6.62 26.35 -1.85
N GLU A 26 6.50 25.51 -2.88
CA GLU A 26 6.41 25.96 -4.29
C GLU A 26 5.03 26.48 -4.70
N GLY A 27 4.05 26.50 -3.78
CA GLY A 27 2.77 27.20 -3.98
C GLY A 27 1.80 26.54 -4.96
N THR A 28 2.16 25.39 -5.55
CA THR A 28 1.25 24.61 -6.40
C THR A 28 0.23 23.89 -5.51
N LYS A 29 -0.86 24.59 -5.15
CA LYS A 29 -2.06 23.95 -4.61
C LYS A 29 -2.68 23.08 -5.70
N THR A 30 -2.28 21.82 -5.76
CA THR A 30 -2.93 20.82 -6.60
C THR A 30 -4.35 20.60 -6.03
N SER A 31 -5.37 21.03 -6.77
CA SER A 31 -6.77 20.78 -6.42
C SER A 31 -7.29 19.44 -6.97
N ARG A 32 -6.47 18.76 -7.77
CA ARG A 32 -6.83 17.49 -8.40
C ARG A 32 -6.90 16.39 -7.37
N GLU A 33 -8.07 15.78 -7.29
CA GLU A 33 -8.32 14.58 -6.52
C GLU A 33 -8.29 13.36 -7.44
N LEU A 34 -7.61 12.31 -6.97
CA LEU A 34 -7.58 11.01 -7.62
C LEU A 34 -8.38 10.02 -6.79
N VAL A 35 -9.05 9.09 -7.49
CA VAL A 35 -9.69 7.94 -6.85
C VAL A 35 -8.67 6.79 -6.83
N VAL A 36 -8.37 6.30 -5.64
CA VAL A 36 -7.58 5.08 -5.46
C VAL A 36 -8.52 3.95 -5.08
N GLN A 37 -8.64 2.97 -5.97
CA GLN A 37 -9.42 1.76 -5.75
C GLN A 37 -8.52 0.64 -5.21
N PHE A 38 -9.07 -0.19 -4.35
CA PHE A 38 -8.36 -1.27 -3.68
C PHE A 38 -8.88 -2.60 -4.15
N ASN A 39 -7.99 -3.43 -4.67
CA ASN A 39 -8.28 -4.80 -5.05
C ASN A 39 -7.45 -5.78 -4.21
N ALA A 40 -8.06 -6.91 -3.88
CA ALA A 40 -7.50 -7.92 -3.00
C ALA A 40 -7.86 -9.31 -3.53
N ASP A 41 -6.83 -10.08 -3.84
CA ASP A 41 -6.94 -11.44 -4.36
C ASP A 41 -6.09 -12.39 -3.52
N VAL A 42 -6.42 -13.68 -3.59
CA VAL A 42 -5.60 -14.78 -3.07
C VAL A 42 -5.35 -15.76 -4.20
N ALA A 43 -4.17 -16.39 -4.21
CA ALA A 43 -3.84 -17.42 -5.18
C ALA A 43 -4.67 -18.69 -4.94
N ASP A 44 -4.85 -19.48 -5.99
CA ASP A 44 -5.58 -20.73 -5.93
C ASP A 44 -5.03 -21.66 -4.85
N GLY A 45 -5.94 -22.25 -4.07
CA GLY A 45 -5.57 -23.16 -2.98
C GLY A 45 -5.08 -22.47 -1.70
N MET A 46 -5.07 -21.13 -1.63
CA MET A 46 -4.86 -20.40 -0.39
C MET A 46 -6.19 -20.18 0.33
N PRO A 47 -6.47 -20.87 1.46
CA PRO A 47 -7.75 -20.79 2.17
C PRO A 47 -7.80 -19.55 3.08
N TRP A 48 -7.33 -18.42 2.58
CA TRP A 48 -7.46 -17.13 3.23
C TRP A 48 -8.63 -16.36 2.63
N LYS A 49 -9.32 -15.58 3.45
CA LYS A 49 -10.13 -14.47 2.95
C LYS A 49 -9.32 -13.20 3.12
N PHE A 50 -9.09 -12.53 2.01
CA PHE A 50 -8.37 -11.27 1.97
C PHE A 50 -9.22 -10.23 1.28
N THR A 51 -9.57 -9.16 1.98
CA THR A 51 -10.51 -8.15 1.49
C THR A 51 -10.11 -6.74 1.92
N PRO A 52 -10.26 -5.72 1.05
CA PRO A 52 -10.08 -4.35 1.48
C PRO A 52 -11.25 -3.93 2.37
N THR A 53 -10.97 -3.13 3.40
CA THR A 53 -12.01 -2.59 4.30
C THR A 53 -12.84 -1.52 3.60
N GLN A 54 -12.22 -0.79 2.67
CA GLN A 54 -12.84 0.21 1.82
C GLN A 54 -12.53 -0.09 0.35
N ARG A 55 -13.51 0.08 -0.54
CA ARG A 55 -13.31 -0.20 -1.98
C ARG A 55 -12.49 0.87 -2.68
N GLU A 56 -12.63 2.12 -2.23
CA GLU A 56 -11.90 3.25 -2.80
C GLU A 56 -11.75 4.39 -1.79
N VAL A 57 -10.80 5.28 -2.05
CA VAL A 57 -10.64 6.57 -1.37
C VAL A 57 -10.37 7.66 -2.41
N ARG A 58 -10.73 8.90 -2.07
CA ARG A 58 -10.33 10.09 -2.81
C ARG A 58 -9.17 10.74 -2.08
N VAL A 59 -8.10 11.05 -2.80
CA VAL A 59 -6.87 11.61 -2.23
C VAL A 59 -6.36 12.73 -3.14
N LYS A 60 -5.91 13.82 -2.53
CA LYS A 60 -5.24 14.90 -3.27
C LYS A 60 -3.78 14.55 -3.48
N LEU A 61 -3.22 15.05 -4.57
CA LEU A 61 -1.80 14.92 -4.84
C LEU A 61 -0.98 15.53 -3.69
N GLY A 62 0.01 14.79 -3.17
CA GLY A 62 0.82 15.16 -2.01
C GLY A 62 0.17 14.89 -0.65
N GLU A 63 -1.11 14.50 -0.60
CA GLU A 63 -1.78 14.12 0.64
C GLU A 63 -1.54 12.64 0.98
N SER A 64 -1.15 12.38 2.21
CA SER A 64 -0.99 11.01 2.70
C SER A 64 -2.34 10.38 3.03
N ALA A 65 -2.55 9.14 2.62
CA ALA A 65 -3.74 8.36 2.89
C ALA A 65 -3.41 7.01 3.54
N LEU A 66 -4.35 6.52 4.36
CA LEU A 66 -4.29 5.22 5.03
C LEU A 66 -5.47 4.37 4.56
N ALA A 67 -5.18 3.14 4.15
CA ALA A 67 -6.19 2.14 3.78
C ALA A 67 -5.93 0.84 4.53
N PHE A 68 -6.99 0.09 4.82
CA PHE A 68 -6.87 -1.17 5.55
C PHE A 68 -7.35 -2.33 4.71
N TYR A 69 -6.63 -3.45 4.80
CA TYR A 69 -7.09 -4.74 4.35
C TYR A 69 -7.24 -5.67 5.54
N THR A 70 -8.16 -6.63 5.44
CA THR A 70 -8.32 -7.68 6.43
C THR A 70 -7.92 -9.00 5.80
N ALA A 71 -7.06 -9.76 6.48
CA ALA A 71 -6.74 -11.14 6.14
C ALA A 71 -7.22 -12.08 7.24
N GLU A 72 -7.88 -13.17 6.85
CA GLU A 72 -8.44 -14.18 7.73
C GLU A 72 -8.01 -15.57 7.22
N ASN A 73 -7.36 -16.37 8.07
CA ASN A 73 -7.07 -17.77 7.74
C ASN A 73 -8.28 -18.65 8.06
N ARG A 74 -8.93 -19.17 7.01
CA ARG A 74 -10.16 -19.99 7.12
C ARG A 74 -9.89 -21.49 7.19
N SER A 75 -8.62 -21.90 7.26
CA SER A 75 -8.25 -23.31 7.42
C SER A 75 -8.11 -23.71 8.88
N SER A 76 -7.96 -25.02 9.09
CA SER A 76 -7.67 -25.61 10.41
C SER A 76 -6.18 -25.71 10.72
N THR A 77 -5.29 -25.17 9.87
CA THR A 77 -3.83 -25.23 10.03
C THR A 77 -3.21 -23.84 9.92
N PRO A 78 -2.07 -23.58 10.59
CA PRO A 78 -1.29 -22.37 10.33
C PRO A 78 -0.88 -22.30 8.86
N ILE A 79 -0.93 -21.12 8.28
CA ILE A 79 -0.50 -20.87 6.90
C ILE A 79 0.39 -19.64 6.89
N THR A 80 1.51 -19.75 6.19
CA THR A 80 2.39 -18.63 5.89
C THR A 80 2.10 -18.14 4.47
N GLY A 81 1.88 -16.85 4.32
CA GLY A 81 1.58 -16.20 3.06
C GLY A 81 2.52 -15.04 2.79
N VAL A 82 2.81 -14.80 1.51
CA VAL A 82 3.50 -13.61 1.03
C VAL A 82 2.61 -12.91 0.01
N SER A 83 2.60 -11.57 0.00
CA SER A 83 1.81 -10.83 -0.98
C SER A 83 2.68 -10.17 -2.02
N THR A 84 2.16 -10.03 -3.23
CA THR A 84 2.71 -9.11 -4.23
C THR A 84 1.69 -8.02 -4.53
N TYR A 85 2.14 -6.93 -5.14
CA TYR A 85 1.25 -5.83 -5.49
C TYR A 85 1.51 -5.30 -6.90
N ASN A 86 0.48 -4.66 -7.46
CA ASN A 86 0.60 -3.86 -8.67
C ASN A 86 -0.19 -2.55 -8.55
N VAL A 87 0.19 -1.56 -9.36
CA VAL A 87 -0.51 -0.28 -9.49
C VAL A 87 -0.91 -0.10 -10.96
N THR A 88 -2.19 0.16 -11.20
CA THR A 88 -2.77 0.35 -12.53
C THR A 88 -3.40 1.73 -12.64
N PRO A 89 -3.18 2.49 -13.74
CA PRO A 89 -2.34 2.16 -14.88
C PRO A 89 -0.85 2.19 -14.51
N MET A 90 -0.04 1.31 -15.13
CA MET A 90 1.40 1.19 -14.81
C MET A 90 2.17 2.50 -14.90
N LYS A 91 1.78 3.39 -15.83
CA LYS A 91 2.41 4.70 -15.99
C LYS A 91 2.24 5.61 -14.76
N ALA A 92 1.20 5.40 -13.95
CA ALA A 92 0.98 6.12 -12.69
C ALA A 92 1.78 5.52 -11.52
N ALA A 93 2.30 4.29 -11.65
CA ALA A 93 2.98 3.58 -10.57
C ALA A 93 4.23 4.32 -10.07
N VAL A 94 4.92 5.07 -10.94
CA VAL A 94 6.13 5.83 -10.60
C VAL A 94 5.85 6.98 -9.63
N TYR A 95 4.61 7.48 -9.60
CA TYR A 95 4.15 8.54 -8.70
C TYR A 95 3.47 8.00 -7.44
N PHE A 96 3.13 6.69 -7.42
CA PHE A 96 2.46 6.06 -6.30
C PHE A 96 3.49 5.62 -5.28
N ASN A 97 3.65 6.41 -4.22
CA ASN A 97 4.64 6.16 -3.18
C ASN A 97 4.00 5.42 -2.00
N LYS A 98 4.39 4.16 -1.82
CA LYS A 98 4.03 3.38 -0.63
C LYS A 98 5.06 3.60 0.46
N ILE A 99 4.61 4.20 1.55
CA ILE A 99 5.46 4.52 2.70
C ILE A 99 5.62 3.27 3.59
N GLN A 100 4.56 2.47 3.76
CA GLN A 100 4.57 1.22 4.55
C GLN A 100 3.78 0.12 3.83
N CYS A 101 4.36 -1.09 3.76
CA CYS A 101 3.83 -2.21 2.96
C CYS A 101 4.11 -3.55 3.67
N PHE A 102 3.08 -4.37 3.90
CA PHE A 102 3.20 -5.79 4.37
C PHE A 102 3.76 -6.74 3.30
N CYS A 103 4.19 -6.18 2.18
CA CYS A 103 4.21 -6.84 0.88
C CYS A 103 5.47 -7.65 0.65
N PHE A 104 6.35 -7.68 1.64
CA PHE A 104 7.64 -8.34 1.56
C PHE A 104 7.97 -9.11 2.84
N GLU A 105 7.01 -9.20 3.76
CA GLU A 105 7.15 -9.96 4.99
C GLU A 105 6.17 -11.12 4.95
N GLU A 106 6.69 -12.31 5.24
CA GLU A 106 5.87 -13.50 5.44
C GLU A 106 4.88 -13.26 6.58
N GLN A 107 3.60 -13.40 6.27
CA GLN A 107 2.53 -13.32 7.25
C GLN A 107 2.12 -14.73 7.61
N ARG A 108 2.34 -15.13 8.86
CA ARG A 108 1.88 -16.42 9.37
C ARG A 108 0.60 -16.21 10.16
N LEU A 109 -0.50 -16.78 9.68
CA LEU A 109 -1.80 -16.74 10.36
C LEU A 109 -2.16 -18.11 10.91
N LEU A 110 -2.54 -18.14 12.19
CA LEU A 110 -3.09 -19.31 12.87
C LEU A 110 -4.51 -19.64 12.38
N PRO A 111 -5.03 -20.85 12.65
CA PRO A 111 -6.40 -21.21 12.28
C PRO A 111 -7.43 -20.22 12.84
N GLY A 112 -8.26 -19.66 11.96
CA GLY A 112 -9.29 -18.67 12.31
C GLY A 112 -8.75 -17.29 12.69
N GLU A 113 -7.43 -17.08 12.65
CA GLU A 113 -6.85 -15.77 12.96
C GLU A 113 -7.19 -14.75 11.88
N GLN A 114 -7.58 -13.57 12.33
CA GLN A 114 -7.88 -12.42 11.50
C GLN A 114 -7.01 -11.23 11.93
N ILE A 115 -6.36 -10.59 10.97
CA ILE A 115 -5.54 -9.40 11.19
C ILE A 115 -5.94 -8.27 10.24
N ASP A 116 -5.73 -7.03 10.68
CA ASP A 116 -5.83 -5.84 9.85
C ASP A 116 -4.45 -5.37 9.41
N MET A 117 -4.34 -5.05 8.12
CA MET A 117 -3.12 -4.70 7.41
C MET A 117 -3.24 -3.27 6.84
N PRO A 118 -2.77 -2.24 7.58
CA PRO A 118 -2.68 -0.84 7.12
C PRO A 118 -1.66 -0.56 5.99
N VAL A 119 -2.13 -0.07 4.85
CA VAL A 119 -1.28 0.47 3.78
C VAL A 119 -1.27 2.00 3.85
N PHE A 120 -0.10 2.57 4.10
CA PHE A 120 0.12 4.01 4.12
C PHE A 120 0.81 4.46 2.84
N PHE A 121 0.22 5.41 2.12
CA PHE A 121 0.68 5.84 0.80
C PHE A 121 0.37 7.31 0.53
N TYR A 122 0.97 7.87 -0.50
CA TYR A 122 0.58 9.14 -1.11
C TYR A 122 0.88 9.10 -2.61
N ILE A 123 0.33 10.05 -3.36
CA ILE A 123 0.63 10.23 -4.78
C ILE A 123 1.47 11.49 -4.92
N ASP A 124 2.62 11.38 -5.59
CA ASP A 124 3.56 12.49 -5.75
C ASP A 124 2.93 13.67 -6.50
N PRO A 125 3.06 14.92 -6.02
CA PRO A 125 2.60 16.12 -6.71
C PRO A 125 3.11 16.28 -8.15
N GLU A 126 4.28 15.73 -8.48
CA GLU A 126 4.81 15.75 -9.86
C GLU A 126 3.86 15.09 -10.87
N PHE A 127 2.91 14.26 -10.41
CA PHE A 127 1.84 13.69 -11.22
C PHE A 127 1.02 14.77 -11.96
N GLU A 128 0.83 15.95 -11.38
CA GLU A 128 0.07 17.04 -12.01
C GLU A 128 0.83 17.67 -13.18
N THR A 129 2.16 17.62 -13.12
CA THR A 129 3.02 18.31 -14.08
C THR A 129 3.46 17.44 -15.25
N ASP A 130 3.22 16.12 -15.20
CA ASP A 130 3.54 15.20 -16.30
C ASP A 130 2.36 15.10 -17.29
N PRO A 131 2.51 15.56 -18.55
CA PRO A 131 1.48 15.43 -19.58
C PRO A 131 1.04 13.98 -19.85
N LYS A 132 1.88 12.97 -19.54
CA LYS A 132 1.50 11.56 -19.68
C LYS A 132 0.44 11.14 -18.66
N MET A 133 0.28 11.90 -17.58
CA MET A 133 -0.72 11.66 -16.53
C MET A 133 -2.05 12.39 -16.79
N ASP A 134 -2.16 13.13 -17.90
CA ASP A 134 -3.39 13.76 -18.33
C ASP A 134 -4.51 12.72 -18.50
N GLY A 135 -5.69 13.03 -17.94
CA GLY A 135 -6.87 12.18 -17.99
C GLY A 135 -6.86 10.95 -17.06
N ILE A 136 -5.76 10.68 -16.35
CA ILE A 136 -5.75 9.63 -15.32
C ILE A 136 -6.38 10.18 -14.04
N ASN A 137 -7.57 9.73 -13.70
CA ASN A 137 -8.25 10.11 -12.45
C ASN A 137 -8.45 8.93 -11.50
N ASN A 138 -8.21 7.71 -11.98
CA ASN A 138 -8.39 6.48 -11.23
C ASN A 138 -7.09 5.70 -11.22
N ILE A 139 -6.69 5.26 -10.03
CA ILE A 139 -5.57 4.35 -9.81
C ILE A 139 -6.11 3.14 -9.05
N ILE A 140 -5.71 1.95 -9.46
CA ILE A 140 -6.06 0.70 -8.78
C ILE A 140 -4.80 0.16 -8.13
N LEU A 141 -4.85 0.00 -6.81
CA LEU A 141 -3.86 -0.71 -6.04
C LEU A 141 -4.37 -2.14 -5.82
N SER A 142 -3.73 -3.10 -6.46
CA SER A 142 -4.09 -4.52 -6.32
C SER A 142 -3.05 -5.27 -5.50
N TYR A 143 -3.53 -6.14 -4.62
CA TYR A 143 -2.74 -7.08 -3.86
C TYR A 143 -3.16 -8.51 -4.15
N THR A 144 -2.19 -9.42 -4.23
CA THR A 144 -2.45 -10.84 -4.34
C THR A 144 -1.60 -11.60 -3.33
N PHE A 145 -2.23 -12.40 -2.47
CA PHE A 145 -1.52 -13.26 -1.54
C PHE A 145 -1.25 -14.65 -2.14
N PHE A 146 -0.07 -15.18 -1.86
CA PHE A 146 0.38 -16.50 -2.26
C PHE A 146 0.78 -17.29 -1.02
N LYS A 147 0.47 -18.58 -1.01
CA LYS A 147 0.93 -19.49 0.03
C LYS A 147 2.44 -19.72 -0.13
N VAL A 148 3.18 -19.59 0.96
CA VAL A 148 4.58 -20.03 1.04
C VAL A 148 4.57 -21.51 1.42
N ASN A 149 5.26 -22.35 0.65
CA ASN A 149 5.49 -23.74 1.05
C ASN A 149 6.70 -23.76 1.99
N GLU A 150 6.53 -24.38 3.16
CA GLU A 150 7.66 -24.74 4.02
C GLU A 150 8.31 -25.97 3.38
N ASP A 151 9.52 -25.83 2.83
CA ASP A 151 10.36 -26.96 2.43
C ASP A 151 10.95 -27.69 3.65
#